data_AF-A0A524DK30-F1
#
_entry.id   AF-A0A524DK30-F1
#
_cell.length_a   1.000
_cell.length_b   1.000
_cell.length_c   1.000
_cell.angle_alpha   90.00
_cell.angle_beta   90.00
_cell.angle_gamma   90.00
#
_symmetry.space_group_name_H-M   'P 1'
#
loop_
_entity.id
_entity.type
_entity.pdbx_description
1 polymer ?
#
loop_
_entity_poly.entity_id
_entity_poly.type
_entity_poly.pdbx_seq_one_letter_code
_entity_poly.pdbx_strand_id
1 'polypeptide(L)' 'MDNYDFQLLAAPEDLMFFCNGENSTIHMVTNKNRFGERKLKIQKGTTGRNLGKLLKFANLLVIDKEAPV' A
#
# COMPACT_ATOMS: atom_id res chain seq x y z
N MET A 1 20.33 -9.78 7.63
CA MET A 1 19.30 -10.28 6.69
C MET A 1 18.09 -9.42 6.90
N ASP A 2 17.54 -8.83 5.84
CA ASP A 2 16.26 -8.12 5.95
C ASP A 2 15.15 -9.18 6.08
N ASN A 3 14.33 -9.09 7.13
CA ASN A 3 13.31 -10.10 7.45
C ASN A 3 12.12 -10.15 6.47
N TYR A 4 12.09 -9.25 5.46
CA TYR A 4 10.92 -9.06 4.61
C TYR A 4 11.32 -8.72 3.17
N ASP A 5 10.70 -9.40 2.20
CA ASP A 5 10.90 -9.14 0.77
C ASP A 5 10.24 -7.84 0.27
N PHE A 6 9.35 -7.28 1.09
CA PHE A 6 8.49 -6.15 0.79
C PHE A 6 7.94 -5.55 2.08
N GLN A 7 7.85 -4.22 2.15
CA GLN A 7 7.28 -3.54 3.31
C GLN A 7 6.33 -2.42 2.87
N LEU A 8 5.16 -2.39 3.50
CA LEU A 8 4.23 -1.27 3.43
C LEU A 8 4.33 -0.48 4.72
N LEU A 9 4.46 0.84 4.59
CA LEU A 9 4.49 1.76 5.70
C LEU A 9 3.46 2.86 5.46
N ALA A 10 2.62 3.10 6.45
CA ALA A 10 1.62 4.15 6.45
C ALA A 10 1.43 4.63 7.89
N ALA A 11 1.04 5.89 8.07
CA ALA A 11 0.62 6.36 9.39
C ALA A 11 -0.73 5.71 9.76
N PRO A 12 -0.98 5.39 11.03
CA PRO A 12 -2.25 4.81 11.46
C PRO A 12 -3.46 5.65 11.01
N GLU A 13 -3.36 6.97 11.05
CA GLU A 13 -4.42 7.87 10.63
C GLU A 13 -4.70 7.77 9.13
N ASP A 14 -3.66 7.65 8.30
CA ASP A 14 -3.83 7.50 6.85
C ASP A 14 -4.52 6.17 6.50
N LEU A 15 -4.21 5.10 7.24
CA LEU A 15 -4.89 3.80 7.08
C LEU A 15 -6.34 3.85 7.53
N MET A 16 -6.66 4.58 8.59
CA MET A 16 -8.05 4.78 9.03
C MET A 16 -8.90 5.41 7.92
N PHE A 17 -8.38 6.48 7.29
CA PHE A 17 -9.04 7.13 6.15
C PHE A 17 -9.05 6.29 4.88
N PHE A 18 -8.15 5.31 4.75
CA PHE A 18 -8.22 4.36 3.65
C PHE A 18 -9.33 3.32 3.90
N CYS A 19 -9.36 2.74 5.10
CA CYS A 19 -10.32 1.71 5.49
C CYS A 19 -11.77 2.21 5.55
N ASN A 20 -12.00 3.48 5.87
CA ASN A 20 -13.34 4.07 5.85
C ASN A 20 -13.81 4.49 4.43
N GLY A 21 -12.96 4.33 3.40
CA GLY A 21 -13.26 4.65 2.01
C GLY A 21 -13.03 6.10 1.59
N GLU A 22 -12.55 6.97 2.49
CA GLU A 22 -12.31 8.40 2.20
C GLU A 22 -11.09 8.60 1.28
N ASN A 23 -10.00 7.86 1.52
CA ASN A 23 -8.82 7.84 0.67
C ASN A 23 -8.83 6.61 -0.24
N SER A 24 -8.75 6.83 -1.55
CA SER A 24 -8.55 5.74 -2.52
C SER A 24 -7.10 5.24 -2.50
N THR A 25 -6.85 4.04 -3.04
CA THR A 25 -5.48 3.50 -3.17
C THR A 25 -4.57 4.45 -3.94
N ILE A 26 -5.08 5.09 -4.99
CA ILE A 26 -4.34 6.09 -5.78
C ILE A 26 -3.98 7.29 -4.89
N HIS A 27 -4.94 7.82 -4.12
CA HIS A 27 -4.69 8.92 -3.18
C HIS A 27 -3.59 8.55 -2.18
N MET A 28 -3.62 7.33 -1.65
CA MET A 28 -2.63 6.85 -0.69
C MET A 28 -1.21 6.79 -1.26
N VAL A 29 -1.05 6.39 -2.52
CA VAL A 29 0.30 6.26 -3.13
C VAL A 29 0.84 7.55 -3.73
N THR A 30 -0.02 8.52 -4.08
CA THR A 30 0.39 9.80 -4.69
C THR A 30 0.56 10.92 -3.67
N ASN A 31 -0.33 10.98 -2.66
CA ASN A 31 -0.41 12.15 -1.79
C ASN A 31 0.48 12.00 -0.56
N LYS A 32 0.88 13.15 -0.02
CA LYS A 32 1.67 13.23 1.20
C LYS A 32 0.78 13.30 2.44
N ASN A 33 1.26 12.77 3.55
CA ASN A 33 0.65 12.90 4.86
C ASN A 33 1.15 14.17 5.57
N ARG A 34 0.68 14.40 6.80
CA ARG A 34 1.05 15.55 7.62
C ARG A 34 2.56 15.64 7.94
N PHE A 35 3.30 14.55 7.78
CA PHE A 35 4.74 14.48 8.01
C PHE A 35 5.55 14.74 6.74
N GLY A 36 4.90 15.05 5.62
CA GLY A 36 5.54 15.32 4.33
C GLY A 36 5.99 14.07 3.57
N GLU A 37 5.69 12.88 4.09
CA GLU A 37 5.97 11.59 3.44
C GLU A 37 4.74 11.09 2.65
N ARG A 38 4.90 10.17 1.70
CA ARG A 38 3.74 9.54 1.02
C ARG A 38 2.86 8.82 2.05
N LYS A 39 1.54 8.93 1.93
CA LYS A 39 0.56 8.29 2.83
C LYS A 39 0.72 6.77 2.86
N LEU A 40 1.05 6.15 1.73
CA LEU A 40 1.48 4.75 1.63
C LEU A 40 2.85 4.69 0.97
N LYS A 41 3.86 4.30 1.77
CA LYS A 41 5.23 4.06 1.31
C LYS A 41 5.39 2.57 1.03
N ILE A 42 5.81 2.28 -0.19
CA ILE A 42 6.19 0.94 -0.62
C ILE A 42 7.71 0.86 -0.58
N GLN A 43 8.22 0.15 0.42
CA GLN A 43 9.65 -0.03 0.62
C GLN A 43 10.11 -1.45 0.24
N LYS A 44 11.40 -1.53 -0.05
CA LYS A 44 12.11 -2.65 -0.66
C LYS A 44 12.83 -3.45 0.43
N GLY A 45 12.76 -4.78 0.40
CA GLY A 45 13.85 -5.62 0.91
C GLY A 45 14.97 -5.70 -0.14
N THR A 46 16.21 -5.38 0.25
CA THR A 46 17.53 -5.43 -0.45
C THR A 46 17.70 -5.38 -2.00
N THR A 47 16.83 -5.92 -2.88
CA THR A 47 16.98 -5.97 -4.37
C THR A 47 15.75 -5.46 -5.16
N GLY A 48 15.53 -4.16 -5.39
CA GLY A 48 16.00 -3.39 -6.55
C GLY A 48 14.93 -3.18 -7.62
N ARG A 49 13.83 -3.95 -7.63
CA ARG A 49 12.82 -3.92 -8.69
C ARG A 49 11.39 -3.95 -8.11
N ASN A 50 10.80 -2.79 -7.85
CA ASN A 50 9.53 -2.68 -7.08
C ASN A 50 8.27 -2.34 -7.89
N LEU A 51 8.36 -1.97 -9.17
CA LEU A 51 7.15 -1.75 -9.99
C LEU A 51 6.43 -3.07 -10.32
N GLY A 52 7.16 -4.13 -10.64
CA GLY A 52 6.57 -5.45 -10.88
C GLY A 52 5.95 -6.09 -9.63
N LYS A 53 6.54 -5.86 -8.45
CA LYS A 53 5.96 -6.31 -7.16
C LYS A 53 4.69 -5.52 -6.80
N LEU A 54 4.61 -4.23 -7.16
CA LEU A 54 3.40 -3.42 -6.99
C LEU A 54 2.24 -3.93 -7.85
N LEU A 55 2.51 -4.35 -9.10
CA LEU A 55 1.50 -5.01 -9.94
C LEU A 55 1.03 -6.34 -9.35
N LYS A 56 1.94 -7.12 -8.73
CA LYS A 56 1.55 -8.32 -7.96
C LYS A 56 0.72 -7.97 -6.71
N PHE A 57 0.98 -6.83 -6.09
CA PHE A 57 0.19 -6.35 -4.96
C PHE A 57 -1.23 -5.96 -5.36
N ALA A 58 -1.45 -5.40 -6.56
CA ALA A 58 -2.80 -5.19 -7.09
C ALA A 58 -3.59 -6.52 -7.12
N ASN A 59 -2.95 -7.63 -7.53
CA ASN A 59 -3.57 -8.95 -7.50
C ASN A 59 -3.83 -9.48 -6.07
N LEU A 60 -3.02 -9.07 -5.08
CA LEU A 60 -3.25 -9.40 -3.66
C LEU A 60 -4.35 -8.56 -3.02
N LEU A 61 -4.53 -7.31 -3.46
CA LEU A 61 -5.60 -6.41 -3.02
C LEU A 61 -6.94 -6.70 -3.69
N VAL A 62 -6.96 -7.49 -4.78
CA VAL A 62 -8.15 -8.21 -5.22
C VAL A 62 -8.36 -9.37 -4.23
N ILE A 63 -8.60 -9.03 -2.97
CA ILE A 63 -9.22 -9.95 -2.02
C ILE A 63 -10.66 -10.07 -2.50
N ASP A 64 -10.97 -11.26 -3.01
CA ASP A 64 -12.28 -11.77 -3.38
C ASP A 64 -13.45 -10.80 -3.17
N LYS A 65 -13.95 -10.27 -4.29
CA LYS A 65 -15.40 -10.22 -4.44
C LYS A 65 -15.84 -11.67 -4.59
N GLU A 66 -15.95 -12.41 -3.49
CA GLU A 66 -16.93 -13.49 -3.48
C GLU A 66 -18.25 -12.82 -3.87
N ALA A 67 -18.70 -13.16 -5.08
CA ALA A 67 -20.00 -12.73 -5.58
C ALA A 67 -21.04 -13.11 -4.50
N PRO A 68 -22.02 -12.24 -4.21
CA PRO A 68 -23.10 -12.64 -3.32
C PRO A 68 -23.77 -13.87 -3.94
N VAL A 69 -23.74 -14.99 -3.21
CA VAL A 69 -24.57 -16.17 -3.46
C VAL A 69 -25.96 -15.90 -2.92
#